data_AF-A0A2S7DAI3-F1
#
_entry.id   AF-A0A2S7DAI3-F1
#
_cell.length_a   1.000
_cell.length_b   1.000
_cell.length_c   1.000
_cell.angle_alpha   90.00
_cell.angle_beta   90.00
_cell.angle_gamma   90.00
#
_symmetry.space_group_name_H-M   'P 1'
#
loop_
_entity.id
_entity.type
_entity.pdbx_description
1 polymer ?
#
loop_
_entity_poly.entity_id
_entity_poly.type
_entity_poly.pdbx_seq_one_letter_code
_entity_poly.pdbx_strand_id
1 'polypeptide(L)'
;MSEKATEIANLLSPTVESLGLELLGVEYLPAPGGATLRLYIDVPLVEQPERMVNVDDCERVSREVSAQLDVEDPISGNYTLEVSSPGVDRPLFTLDQFARHTGESAKIVLKLAQEGRRRFQGQIVRIEPEADAVVFAVDGKDVQIGFDNIDKARIVPDWVALGLAPQKPNKPGPKKPGHDKKKPSNESAAGKPRAE
;
A
#
# COMPACT_ATOMS: atom_id res chain seq x y z
N MET A 1 9.40 4.52 -7.30
CA MET A 1 9.21 5.75 -8.12
C MET A 1 10.27 5.83 -9.20
N SER A 2 9.87 6.09 -10.45
CA SER A 2 10.83 6.35 -11.54
C SER A 2 11.30 7.80 -11.49
N GLU A 3 12.52 8.06 -11.97
CA GLU A 3 13.08 9.41 -12.09
C GLU A 3 12.16 10.32 -12.91
N LYS A 4 11.62 9.80 -14.00
CA LYS A 4 10.66 10.50 -14.87
C LYS A 4 9.39 10.93 -14.14
N ALA A 5 8.82 10.07 -13.30
CA ALA A 5 7.63 10.42 -12.53
C ALA A 5 7.90 11.55 -11.53
N THR A 6 9.11 11.59 -10.95
CA THR A 6 9.53 12.64 -10.02
C THR A 6 9.73 13.98 -10.74
N GLU A 7 10.36 13.96 -11.91
CA GLU A 7 10.51 15.13 -12.78
C GLU A 7 9.14 15.73 -13.14
N ILE A 8 8.21 14.90 -13.61
CA ILE A 8 6.85 15.33 -13.99
C ILE A 8 6.08 15.83 -12.77
N ALA A 9 6.19 15.18 -11.61
CA ALA A 9 5.55 15.65 -10.39
C ALA A 9 6.03 17.07 -10.04
N ASN A 10 7.34 17.31 -10.02
CA ASN A 10 7.91 18.63 -9.73
C ASN A 10 7.47 19.71 -10.72
N LEU A 11 7.35 19.36 -12.00
CA LEU A 11 6.85 20.26 -13.04
C LEU A 11 5.39 20.68 -12.81
N LEU A 12 4.55 19.74 -12.39
CA LEU A 12 3.10 19.93 -12.31
C LEU A 12 2.62 20.40 -10.93
N SER A 13 3.40 20.19 -9.86
CA SER A 13 3.04 20.60 -8.49
C SER A 13 2.59 22.07 -8.41
N PRO A 14 3.31 23.07 -8.97
CA PRO A 14 2.90 24.48 -8.87
C PRO A 14 1.52 24.75 -9.52
N THR A 15 1.23 24.07 -10.63
CA THR A 15 -0.04 24.20 -11.35
C THR A 15 -1.19 23.64 -10.52
N VAL A 16 -1.00 22.45 -9.91
CA VAL A 16 -2.00 21.85 -9.03
C VAL A 16 -2.23 22.70 -7.77
N GLU A 17 -1.16 23.22 -7.17
CA GLU A 17 -1.22 24.11 -6.01
C GLU A 17 -1.98 25.41 -6.31
N SER A 18 -1.79 25.99 -7.49
CA SER A 18 -2.51 27.20 -7.91
C SER A 18 -4.02 27.02 -8.00
N LEU A 19 -4.48 25.77 -8.17
CA LEU A 19 -5.90 25.41 -8.20
C LEU A 19 -6.49 25.15 -6.80
N GLY A 20 -5.68 25.26 -5.75
CA GLY A 20 -6.08 25.01 -4.36
C GLY A 20 -6.16 23.52 -4.02
N LEU A 21 -5.26 22.71 -4.61
CA LEU A 21 -5.16 21.26 -4.43
C LEU A 21 -3.70 20.89 -4.14
N GLU A 22 -3.47 19.71 -3.56
CA GLU A 22 -2.13 19.15 -3.34
C GLU A 22 -1.88 18.02 -4.35
N LEU A 23 -0.74 18.06 -5.04
CA LEU A 23 -0.28 16.92 -5.83
C LEU A 23 0.45 15.93 -4.91
N LEU A 24 -0.18 14.80 -4.61
CA LEU A 24 0.45 13.75 -3.81
C LEU A 24 1.60 13.10 -4.58
N GLY A 25 1.41 12.86 -5.88
CA GLY A 25 2.46 12.34 -6.73
C GLY A 25 1.95 11.79 -8.05
N VAL A 26 2.87 11.22 -8.81
CA VAL A 26 2.66 10.78 -10.18
C VAL A 26 3.14 9.35 -10.35
N GLU A 27 2.35 8.50 -11.00
CA GLU A 27 2.79 7.21 -11.51
C GLU A 27 2.95 7.29 -13.04
N TYR A 28 4.15 6.98 -13.53
CA TYR A 28 4.40 6.79 -14.96
C TYR A 28 4.52 5.29 -15.26
N LEU A 29 3.53 4.76 -15.98
CA LEU A 29 3.37 3.33 -16.25
C LEU A 29 3.53 3.07 -17.76
N PRO A 30 4.75 2.77 -18.23
CA PRO A 30 4.97 2.43 -19.64
C PRO A 30 4.34 1.07 -19.96
N ALA A 31 3.62 0.98 -21.07
CA ALA A 31 3.06 -0.26 -21.59
C ALA A 31 3.25 -0.36 -23.12
N PRO A 32 3.19 -1.57 -23.71
CA PRO A 32 3.20 -1.72 -25.16
C PRO A 32 2.04 -0.94 -25.79
N GLY A 33 2.33 0.00 -26.70
CA GLY A 33 1.33 0.81 -27.39
C GLY A 33 1.01 2.17 -26.75
N GLY A 34 1.54 2.46 -25.57
CA GLY A 34 1.41 3.77 -24.92
C GLY A 34 1.67 3.71 -23.41
N ALA A 35 2.02 4.84 -22.81
CA ALA A 35 2.18 4.94 -21.36
C ALA A 35 0.88 5.42 -20.69
N THR A 36 0.72 5.14 -19.40
CA THR A 36 -0.27 5.83 -18.56
C THR A 36 0.46 6.76 -17.62
N LEU A 37 0.10 8.05 -17.64
CA LEU A 37 0.54 9.04 -16.68
C LEU A 37 -0.61 9.31 -15.71
N ARG A 38 -0.49 8.82 -14.47
CA ARG A 38 -1.52 9.00 -13.45
C ARG A 38 -1.07 9.99 -12.39
N LEU A 39 -1.87 11.02 -12.18
CA LEU A 39 -1.72 12.00 -11.12
C LEU A 39 -2.66 11.64 -9.96
N TYR A 40 -2.12 11.76 -8.74
CA TYR A 40 -2.88 11.65 -7.51
C TYR A 40 -2.98 13.01 -6.86
N ILE A 41 -4.20 13.57 -6.80
CA ILE A 41 -4.47 14.87 -6.19
C ILE A 41 -5.28 14.70 -4.91
N ASP A 42 -5.08 15.59 -3.96
CA ASP A 42 -5.89 15.69 -2.74
C ASP A 42 -6.20 17.14 -2.41
N VAL A 43 -7.10 17.38 -1.46
CA VAL A 43 -7.23 18.70 -0.85
C VAL A 43 -6.15 18.87 0.22
N PRO A 44 -5.67 20.11 0.46
CA PRO A 44 -4.72 20.37 1.54
C PRO A 44 -5.25 19.85 2.89
N LEU A 45 -4.35 19.33 3.73
CA LEU A 45 -4.73 18.75 5.03
C LEU A 45 -5.54 19.69 5.93
N VAL A 46 -5.32 21.00 5.80
CA VAL A 46 -6.04 22.03 6.58
C VAL A 46 -7.52 22.17 6.20
N GLU A 47 -7.92 21.64 5.04
CA GLU A 47 -9.31 21.61 4.57
C GLU A 47 -9.98 20.24 4.82
N GLN A 48 -9.25 19.29 5.40
CA GLN A 48 -9.78 17.96 5.72
C GLN A 48 -10.29 17.91 7.16
N PRO A 49 -11.45 17.27 7.41
CA PRO A 49 -12.25 16.46 6.49
C PRO A 49 -13.39 17.25 5.78
N GLU A 50 -13.46 18.57 5.93
CA GLU A 50 -14.61 19.36 5.44
C GLU A 50 -14.79 19.34 3.93
N ARG A 51 -13.68 19.27 3.18
CA ARG A 51 -13.68 19.19 1.72
C ARG A 51 -13.05 17.87 1.28
N MET A 52 -13.53 17.34 0.17
CA MET A 52 -12.93 16.21 -0.54
C MET A 52 -12.78 16.59 -2.00
N VAL A 53 -11.79 15.99 -2.67
CA VAL A 53 -11.65 16.11 -4.13
C VAL A 53 -12.91 15.55 -4.81
N ASN A 54 -13.51 16.36 -5.67
CA ASN A 54 -14.66 15.96 -6.49
C ASN A 54 -14.27 15.80 -7.98
N VAL A 55 -15.24 15.46 -8.83
CA VAL A 55 -14.99 15.25 -10.26
C VAL A 55 -14.58 16.55 -10.96
N ASP A 56 -15.14 17.68 -10.55
CA ASP A 56 -14.82 19.00 -11.13
C ASP A 56 -13.37 19.40 -10.81
N ASP A 57 -12.87 19.07 -9.62
CA ASP A 57 -11.46 19.26 -9.25
C ASP A 57 -10.54 18.43 -10.17
N CYS A 58 -10.86 17.15 -10.39
CA CYS A 58 -10.11 16.30 -11.32
C CYS A 58 -10.14 16.84 -12.75
N GLU A 59 -11.30 17.33 -13.21
CA GLU A 59 -11.44 17.90 -14.55
C GLU A 59 -10.60 19.17 -14.72
N ARG A 60 -10.65 20.08 -13.74
CA ARG A 60 -9.86 21.32 -13.74
C ARG A 60 -8.37 21.03 -13.80
N VAL A 61 -7.89 20.13 -12.95
CA VAL A 61 -6.47 19.71 -12.95
C VAL A 61 -6.10 19.07 -14.29
N SER A 62 -6.94 18.17 -14.82
CA SER A 62 -6.69 17.50 -16.09
C SER A 62 -6.49 18.50 -17.25
N ARG A 63 -7.34 19.53 -17.33
CA ARG A 63 -7.24 20.57 -18.37
C ARG A 63 -5.96 21.39 -18.27
N GLU A 64 -5.64 21.91 -17.08
CA GLU A 64 -4.44 22.75 -16.88
C GLU A 64 -3.15 21.95 -17.05
N VAL A 65 -3.09 20.75 -16.49
CA VAL A 65 -1.94 19.85 -16.62
C VAL A 65 -1.73 19.44 -18.06
N SER A 66 -2.80 19.10 -18.81
CA SER A 66 -2.68 18.76 -20.22
C SER A 66 -2.07 19.91 -21.02
N ALA A 67 -2.54 21.13 -20.81
CA ALA A 67 -1.99 22.31 -21.49
C ALA A 67 -0.51 22.54 -21.15
N GLN A 68 -0.11 22.35 -19.90
CA GLN A 68 1.29 22.46 -19.50
C GLN A 68 2.16 21.35 -20.10
N LEU A 69 1.68 20.11 -20.12
CA LEU A 69 2.38 18.97 -20.72
C LEU A 69 2.55 19.13 -22.24
N ASP A 70 1.60 19.77 -22.93
CA ASP A 70 1.71 20.08 -24.36
C ASP A 70 2.80 21.13 -24.66
N VAL A 71 3.08 22.03 -23.71
CA VAL A 71 4.11 23.08 -23.84
C VAL A 71 5.50 22.53 -23.51
N GLU A 72 5.61 21.82 -22.39
CA GLU A 72 6.89 21.34 -21.87
C GLU A 72 7.33 20.00 -22.50
N ASP A 73 6.38 19.25 -23.06
CA ASP A 73 6.53 17.93 -23.73
C ASP A 73 7.57 17.00 -23.08
N PRO A 74 7.45 16.67 -21.78
CA PRO A 74 8.46 15.89 -21.11
C PRO A 74 8.42 14.40 -21.51
N ILE A 75 7.33 13.89 -22.06
CA ILE A 75 7.12 12.46 -22.33
C ILE A 75 7.21 12.19 -23.82
N SER A 76 8.18 11.39 -24.24
CA SER A 76 8.26 10.94 -25.62
C SER A 76 7.23 9.84 -25.92
N GLY A 77 6.41 10.07 -26.94
CA GLY A 77 5.45 9.10 -27.46
C GLY A 77 4.05 9.20 -26.84
N ASN A 78 3.18 8.26 -27.19
CA ASN A 78 1.78 8.32 -26.82
C ASN A 78 1.57 7.95 -25.36
N TYR A 79 0.72 8.72 -24.66
CA TYR A 79 0.31 8.40 -23.30
C TYR A 79 -1.15 8.75 -23.04
N THR A 80 -1.73 8.16 -22.00
CA THR A 80 -3.02 8.51 -21.44
C THR A 80 -2.81 9.25 -20.13
N LEU A 81 -3.36 10.47 -20.01
CA LEU A 81 -3.41 11.24 -18.77
C LEU A 81 -4.60 10.78 -17.91
N GLU A 82 -4.34 10.41 -16.66
CA GLU A 82 -5.34 10.12 -15.64
C GLU A 82 -5.15 11.06 -14.46
N VAL A 83 -6.22 11.70 -13.99
CA VAL A 83 -6.23 12.49 -12.75
C VAL A 83 -7.23 11.87 -11.80
N SER A 84 -6.77 11.54 -10.59
CA SER A 84 -7.57 10.81 -9.61
C SER A 84 -7.30 11.30 -8.20
N SER A 85 -8.28 11.18 -7.32
CA SER A 85 -8.04 11.25 -5.88
C SER A 85 -7.55 9.88 -5.36
N PRO A 86 -6.72 9.85 -4.30
CA PRO A 86 -6.20 8.59 -3.74
C PRO A 86 -7.31 7.70 -3.16
N GLY A 87 -8.38 8.29 -2.63
CA GLY A 87 -9.45 7.56 -1.95
C GLY A 87 -8.92 6.63 -0.86
N VAL A 88 -9.29 5.34 -0.95
CA VAL A 88 -8.91 4.28 0.01
C VAL A 88 -7.50 3.74 -0.26
N ASP A 89 -7.07 3.69 -1.52
CA ASP A 89 -5.73 3.24 -1.89
C ASP A 89 -4.82 4.46 -1.93
N ARG A 90 -4.36 4.93 -0.76
CA ARG A 90 -3.54 6.15 -0.63
C ARG A 90 -2.05 5.83 -0.86
N PRO A 91 -1.50 6.08 -2.06
CA PRO A 91 -0.07 5.92 -2.31
C PRO A 91 0.76 6.96 -1.54
N LEU A 92 1.98 6.57 -1.20
CA LEU A 92 2.97 7.44 -0.59
C LEU A 92 4.16 7.60 -1.53
N PHE A 93 4.53 8.85 -1.78
CA PHE A 93 5.50 9.27 -2.79
C PHE A 93 6.68 10.05 -2.20
N THR A 94 6.51 10.71 -1.06
CA THR A 94 7.54 11.53 -0.41
C THR A 94 7.71 11.15 1.06
N LEU A 95 8.88 11.44 1.65
CA LEU A 95 9.14 11.18 3.07
C LEU A 95 8.16 11.92 3.99
N ASP A 96 7.78 13.15 3.65
CA ASP A 96 6.80 13.91 4.41
C ASP A 96 5.43 13.21 4.44
N GLN A 97 5.05 12.54 3.35
CA GLN A 97 3.83 11.73 3.35
C GLN A 97 3.95 10.52 4.28
N PHE A 98 5.10 9.86 4.38
CA PHE A 98 5.30 8.83 5.41
C PHE A 98 5.22 9.40 6.82
N ALA A 99 5.81 10.58 7.06
CA ALA A 99 5.76 11.25 8.35
C ALA A 99 4.31 11.51 8.80
N ARG A 100 3.49 12.03 7.88
CA ARG A 100 2.06 12.33 8.11
C ARG A 100 1.23 11.09 8.50
N HIS A 101 1.62 9.90 8.04
CA HIS A 101 0.92 8.64 8.30
C HIS A 101 1.64 7.76 9.34
N THR A 102 2.44 8.37 10.21
CA THR A 102 3.06 7.66 11.34
C THR A 102 1.97 7.06 12.23
N GLY A 103 2.11 5.77 12.54
CA GLY A 103 1.11 4.98 13.27
C GLY A 103 0.14 4.21 12.38
N GLU A 104 0.10 4.46 11.07
CA GLU A 104 -0.72 3.69 10.14
C GLU A 104 0.04 2.51 9.53
N SER A 105 -0.69 1.51 9.04
CA SER A 105 -0.07 0.40 8.30
C SER A 105 0.09 0.74 6.84
N ALA A 106 1.25 0.43 6.27
CA ALA A 106 1.53 0.57 4.86
C ALA A 106 2.03 -0.75 4.26
N LYS A 107 1.66 -0.97 2.99
CA LYS A 107 2.19 -2.04 2.14
C LYS A 107 3.28 -1.45 1.25
N ILE A 108 4.46 -2.05 1.29
CA ILE A 108 5.66 -1.55 0.63
C ILE A 108 6.18 -2.61 -0.33
N VAL A 109 6.58 -2.18 -1.53
CA VAL A 109 7.29 -2.98 -2.52
C VAL A 109 8.66 -2.34 -2.73
N LEU A 110 9.71 -3.15 -2.67
CA LEU A 110 11.09 -2.72 -2.83
C LEU A 110 11.61 -2.96 -4.25
N LYS A 111 12.57 -2.12 -4.66
CA LYS A 111 13.35 -2.29 -5.89
C LYS A 111 14.28 -3.50 -5.74
N LEU A 112 15.10 -3.51 -4.69
CA LEU A 112 16.02 -4.58 -4.32
C LEU A 112 15.50 -5.35 -3.12
N ALA A 113 15.72 -6.67 -3.12
CA ALA A 113 15.30 -7.52 -2.01
C ALA A 113 16.09 -7.16 -0.73
N GLN A 114 15.37 -7.06 0.38
CA GLN A 114 15.92 -6.94 1.71
C GLN A 114 15.49 -8.18 2.49
N GLU A 115 16.44 -8.87 3.15
CA GLU A 115 16.16 -10.12 3.86
C GLU A 115 15.48 -11.19 2.98
N GLY A 116 15.84 -11.24 1.69
CA GLY A 116 15.29 -12.23 0.74
C GLY A 116 13.85 -11.97 0.28
N ARG A 117 13.22 -10.86 0.69
CA ARG A 117 11.88 -10.47 0.23
C ARG A 117 11.85 -9.03 -0.29
N ARG A 118 10.89 -8.76 -1.19
CA ARG A 118 10.66 -7.42 -1.78
C ARG A 118 9.35 -6.79 -1.34
N ARG A 119 8.52 -7.51 -0.57
CA ARG A 119 7.21 -7.05 -0.16
C ARG A 119 7.14 -7.07 1.35
N PHE A 120 6.78 -5.93 1.92
CA PHE A 120 6.62 -5.73 3.34
C PHE A 120 5.23 -5.15 3.59
N GLN A 121 4.68 -5.45 4.75
CA GLN A 121 3.50 -4.81 5.28
C GLN A 121 3.72 -4.62 6.77
N GLY A 122 3.59 -3.39 7.24
CA GLY A 122 3.89 -3.04 8.62
C GLY A 122 3.37 -1.67 8.97
N GLN A 123 3.50 -1.29 10.24
CA GLN A 123 3.15 0.05 10.71
C GLN A 123 4.30 1.02 10.46
N ILE A 124 4.03 2.24 9.98
CA ILE A 124 5.04 3.31 9.90
C ILE A 124 5.32 3.76 11.34
N VAL A 125 6.55 3.57 11.82
CA VAL A 125 6.93 3.93 13.19
C VAL A 125 7.49 5.34 13.25
N ARG A 126 8.37 5.66 12.30
CA ARG A 126 9.03 6.97 12.17
C ARG A 126 9.73 7.07 10.82
N ILE A 127 10.05 8.30 10.43
CA ILE A 127 11.03 8.58 9.38
C ILE A 127 12.39 8.91 10.01
N GLU A 128 13.47 8.61 9.29
CA GLU A 128 14.84 8.96 9.65
C GLU A 128 15.43 9.81 8.51
N PRO A 129 15.18 11.15 8.52
CA PRO A 129 15.53 12.03 7.41
C PRO A 129 17.03 12.06 7.10
N GLU A 130 17.88 11.98 8.13
CA GLU A 130 19.35 11.97 7.98
C GLU A 130 19.87 10.74 7.23
N ALA A 131 19.13 9.62 7.31
CA ALA A 131 19.48 8.36 6.67
C ALA A 131 18.66 8.09 5.40
N ASP A 132 17.82 9.06 4.98
CA ASP A 132 16.84 8.91 3.89
C ASP A 132 16.06 7.58 3.99
N ALA A 133 15.52 7.30 5.18
CA ALA A 133 14.94 6.00 5.49
C ALA A 133 13.61 6.11 6.25
N VAL A 134 12.82 5.05 6.19
CA VAL A 134 11.58 4.88 6.96
C VAL A 134 11.67 3.61 7.77
N VAL A 135 11.28 3.68 9.04
CA VAL A 135 11.26 2.53 9.94
C VAL A 135 9.85 1.99 10.05
N PHE A 136 9.69 0.71 9.75
CA PHE A 136 8.41 0.01 9.81
C PHE A 136 8.44 -1.08 10.87
N ALA A 137 7.37 -1.19 11.66
CA ALA A 137 7.14 -2.35 12.51
C ALA A 137 6.50 -3.47 11.69
N VAL A 138 7.27 -4.49 11.33
CA VAL A 138 6.85 -5.66 10.56
C VAL A 138 6.93 -6.88 11.47
N ASP A 139 5.81 -7.58 11.68
CA ASP A 139 5.74 -8.74 12.57
C ASP A 139 6.26 -8.45 13.99
N GLY A 140 6.08 -7.22 14.48
CA GLY A 140 6.54 -6.76 15.79
C GLY A 140 8.04 -6.43 15.88
N LYS A 141 8.75 -6.36 14.75
CA LYS A 141 10.16 -5.96 14.67
C LYS A 141 10.32 -4.69 13.85
N ASP A 142 11.17 -3.79 14.31
CA ASP A 142 11.56 -2.61 13.54
C ASP A 142 12.46 -3.04 12.36
N VAL A 143 12.04 -2.66 11.16
CA VAL A 143 12.77 -2.85 9.90
C VAL A 143 12.97 -1.48 9.29
N GLN A 144 14.22 -1.07 9.18
CA GLN A 144 14.60 0.15 8.46
C GLN A 144 14.67 -0.15 6.97
N ILE A 145 13.99 0.67 6.17
CA ILE A 145 13.96 0.58 4.72
C ILE A 145 14.39 1.93 4.15
N GLY A 146 15.47 1.94 3.36
CA GLY A 146 15.91 3.14 2.65
C GLY A 146 14.84 3.59 1.66
N PHE A 147 14.52 4.88 1.66
CA PHE A 147 13.48 5.49 0.84
C PHE A 147 13.74 5.29 -0.65
N ASP A 148 15.00 5.44 -1.09
CA ASP A 148 15.43 5.13 -2.45
C ASP A 148 15.16 3.69 -2.89
N ASN A 149 15.12 2.73 -1.95
CA ASN A 149 14.82 1.33 -2.26
C ASN A 149 13.30 1.06 -2.33
N ILE A 150 12.45 2.00 -1.94
CA ILE A 150 11.00 1.87 -2.03
C ILE A 150 10.58 2.08 -3.50
N ASP A 151 10.00 1.04 -4.09
CA ASP A 151 9.43 1.14 -5.43
C ASP A 151 8.00 1.70 -5.36
N LYS A 152 7.18 1.13 -4.48
CA LYS A 152 5.79 1.53 -4.25
C LYS A 152 5.45 1.43 -2.78
N ALA A 153 4.70 2.40 -2.26
CA ALA A 153 4.11 2.34 -0.93
C ALA A 153 2.66 2.81 -0.98
N ARG A 154 1.79 2.14 -0.23
CA ARG A 154 0.35 2.43 -0.13
C ARG A 154 -0.10 2.21 1.31
N ILE A 155 -0.92 3.10 1.84
CA ILE A 155 -1.60 2.90 3.12
C ILE A 155 -2.53 1.70 3.03
N VAL A 156 -2.52 0.87 4.07
CA VAL A 156 -3.48 -0.21 4.27
C VAL A 156 -4.61 0.35 5.11
N PRO A 157 -5.84 0.42 4.57
CA PRO A 157 -6.99 0.94 5.31
C PRO A 157 -7.28 0.08 6.53
N ASP A 158 -7.61 0.72 7.64
CA ASP A 158 -8.22 0.03 8.77
C ASP A 158 -9.70 -0.25 8.46
N TRP A 159 -9.96 -1.42 7.89
CA TRP A 159 -11.31 -1.88 7.56
C TRP A 159 -12.25 -1.97 8.76
N VAL A 160 -11.71 -2.14 9.98
CA VAL A 160 -12.51 -2.20 11.21
C VAL A 160 -12.95 -0.80 11.60
N ALA A 161 -12.04 0.17 11.58
CA ALA A 161 -12.37 1.58 11.81
C ALA A 161 -13.36 2.12 10.76
N LEU A 162 -13.26 1.64 9.51
CA LEU A 162 -14.18 2.00 8.43
C LEU A 162 -15.55 1.27 8.50
N GLY A 163 -15.78 0.39 9.48
CA GLY A 163 -17.03 -0.36 9.62
C GLY A 163 -17.29 -1.37 8.48
N LEU A 164 -16.28 -1.64 7.64
CA LEU A 164 -16.34 -2.48 6.44
C LEU A 164 -15.63 -3.82 6.64
N ALA A 165 -15.40 -4.24 7.88
CA ALA A 165 -14.64 -5.44 8.19
C ALA A 165 -15.27 -6.68 7.49
N PRO A 166 -14.52 -7.41 6.66
CA PRO A 166 -15.05 -8.59 6.00
C PRO A 166 -15.45 -9.63 7.06
N GLN A 167 -16.74 -9.98 7.09
CA GLN A 167 -17.24 -11.08 7.90
C GLN A 167 -16.56 -12.36 7.41
N LYS A 168 -15.74 -12.99 8.25
CA LYS A 168 -15.15 -14.29 7.92
C LYS A 168 -16.31 -15.25 7.59
N PRO A 169 -16.36 -15.89 6.40
CA PRO A 169 -17.36 -16.89 6.14
C PRO A 169 -17.16 -18.03 7.14
N ASN A 170 -18.19 -18.27 7.95
CA ASN A 170 -18.21 -19.31 8.97
C ASN A 170 -18.24 -20.67 8.25
N LYS A 171 -17.07 -21.24 7.93
CA LYS A 171 -16.95 -22.61 7.44
C LYS A 171 -17.05 -23.55 8.66
N PRO A 172 -18.07 -24.43 8.75
CA PRO A 172 -18.07 -25.48 9.76
C PRO A 172 -16.91 -26.42 9.48
N GLY A 173 -15.90 -26.44 10.36
CA GLY A 173 -14.83 -27.42 10.31
C GLY A 173 -15.38 -28.83 10.62
N PRO A 174 -14.85 -29.90 9.99
CA PRO A 174 -15.30 -31.26 10.28
C PRO A 174 -14.91 -31.65 11.72
N LYS A 175 -15.91 -32.10 12.50
CA LYS A 175 -15.73 -32.61 13.87
C LYS A 175 -14.81 -33.84 13.86
N LYS A 176 -13.69 -33.77 14.57
CA LYS A 176 -12.85 -34.94 14.89
C LYS A 176 -13.58 -35.84 15.90
N PRO A 177 -13.64 -37.17 15.72
CA PRO A 177 -14.13 -38.08 16.76
C PRO A 177 -13.15 -38.14 17.93
N GLY A 178 -13.67 -38.01 19.15
CA GLY A 178 -12.91 -38.02 20.39
C GLY A 178 -12.27 -39.38 20.70
N HIS A 179 -11.09 -39.31 21.30
CA HIS A 179 -10.32 -40.46 21.78
C HIS A 179 -10.58 -40.61 23.28
N ASP A 180 -11.42 -41.57 23.67
CA ASP A 180 -11.65 -41.90 25.09
C ASP A 180 -10.52 -42.78 25.61
N LYS A 181 -9.74 -42.23 26.54
CA LYS A 181 -8.77 -42.98 27.36
C LYS A 181 -9.48 -43.53 28.59
N LYS A 182 -9.52 -44.86 28.74
CA LYS A 182 -9.54 -45.51 30.05
C LYS A 182 -8.50 -46.64 30.10
N LYS A 183 -7.70 -46.62 31.17
CA LYS A 183 -6.66 -47.57 31.60
C LYS A 183 -6.97 -47.90 33.08
N PRO A 184 -6.24 -48.78 33.78
CA PRO A 184 -5.95 -50.22 33.62
C PRO A 184 -6.45 -51.06 34.81
N SER A 185 -6.37 -52.40 34.71
CA SER A 185 -6.10 -53.39 35.79
C SER A 185 -6.59 -54.77 35.30
N ASN A 186 -6.03 -55.95 35.57
CA ASN A 186 -4.80 -56.46 36.16
C ASN A 186 -4.84 -58.00 35.94
N GLU A 187 -3.67 -58.66 35.97
CA GLU A 187 -3.43 -60.09 36.27
C GLU A 187 -4.06 -61.25 35.45
N SER A 188 -3.16 -61.93 34.71
CA SER A 188 -2.72 -63.32 34.87
C SER A 188 -3.73 -64.47 35.06
N ALA A 189 -3.74 -65.45 34.13
CA ALA A 189 -3.40 -66.87 34.40
C ALA A 189 -3.64 -67.80 33.18
N ALA A 190 -2.60 -68.57 32.85
CA ALA A 190 -2.56 -69.98 32.44
C ALA A 190 -3.59 -70.59 31.46
N GLY A 191 -3.07 -71.25 30.41
CA GLY A 191 -3.73 -72.41 29.79
C GLY A 191 -3.44 -72.63 28.29
N LYS A 192 -2.41 -73.42 27.97
CA LYS A 192 -2.20 -74.12 26.67
C LYS A 192 -3.35 -75.15 26.37
N PRO A 193 -3.29 -75.97 25.30
CA PRO A 193 -3.28 -75.74 23.84
C PRO A 193 -4.33 -76.65 23.13
N ARG A 194 -4.23 -76.82 21.78
CA ARG A 194 -4.52 -78.04 20.96
C ARG A 194 -5.40 -77.75 19.71
N ALA A 195 -4.81 -77.86 18.51
CA ALA A 195 -5.05 -78.87 17.43
C ALA A 195 -6.46 -78.75 16.80
N GLU A 196 -6.62 -78.74 15.48
CA GLU A 196 -6.12 -79.67 14.46
C GLU A 196 -5.99 -78.98 13.09
#